data_AF-A0A3B9CPK1-F1
#
_entry.id   AF-A0A3B9CPK1-F1
#
_cell.length_a   1.000
_cell.length_b   1.000
_cell.length_c   1.000
_cell.angle_alpha   90.00
_cell.angle_beta   90.00
_cell.angle_gamma   90.00
#
_symmetry.space_group_name_H-M   'P 1'
#
loop_
_entity.id
_entity.type
_entity.pdbx_description
1 polymer ?
#
loop_
_entity_poly.entity_id
_entity_poly.type
_entity_poly.pdbx_seq_one_letter_code
_entity_poly.pdbx_strand_id
1 'polypeptide(L)'
;TTRGMLIRLDDDVLSLKPSAVVMLMGTNDLEEGATPGVIAGNVKLIVAKLKKHNPQMPIVLCNVFPSSATKKRPADKIKQINALYQAVVKGDPQITVVDTWTLFADEKGDAKKPEFPDLLHPNAAGYRKWRLALLPIFATLKLTETAADDFKLEEGYRSLFNGRDLTGWGYRPTTEQMLKARANWHRRDPNAPPWPVVKKAVAFDGKTVT
;
A
#
# COMPACT_ATOMS: atom_id res chain seq x y z
N THR A 1 -13.41 -1.24 -17.45
CA THR A 1 -13.77 -2.14 -16.34
C THR A 1 -12.78 -3.28 -16.20
N THR A 2 -12.80 -3.99 -15.07
CA THR A 2 -11.96 -5.18 -14.82
C THR A 2 -12.20 -6.27 -15.86
N ARG A 3 -13.46 -6.46 -16.31
CA ARG A 3 -13.80 -7.35 -17.43
C ARG A 3 -13.04 -6.97 -18.71
N GLY A 4 -13.10 -5.70 -19.10
CA GLY A 4 -12.39 -5.21 -20.29
C GLY A 4 -10.87 -5.34 -20.18
N MET A 5 -10.31 -5.03 -19.00
CA MET A 5 -8.88 -5.23 -18.73
C MET A 5 -8.46 -6.70 -18.83
N LEU A 6 -9.26 -7.63 -18.33
CA LEU A 6 -8.98 -9.07 -18.42
C LEU A 6 -8.96 -9.56 -19.88
N ILE A 7 -9.89 -9.09 -20.72
CA ILE A 7 -9.97 -9.46 -22.14
C ILE A 7 -8.72 -9.00 -22.90
N ARG A 8 -8.28 -7.75 -22.68
CA ARG A 8 -7.15 -7.14 -23.39
C ARG A 8 -5.77 -7.39 -22.76
N LEU A 9 -5.70 -8.19 -21.69
CA LEU A 9 -4.47 -8.33 -20.89
C LEU A 9 -3.29 -8.86 -21.71
N ASP A 10 -3.54 -9.80 -22.62
CA ASP A 10 -2.48 -10.38 -23.46
C ASP A 10 -1.86 -9.32 -24.37
N ASP A 11 -2.70 -8.60 -25.11
CA ASP A 11 -2.27 -7.67 -26.15
C ASP A 11 -1.70 -6.38 -25.56
N ASP A 12 -2.31 -5.84 -24.51
CA ASP A 12 -1.97 -4.51 -23.99
C ASP A 12 -0.90 -4.53 -22.89
N VAL A 13 -0.65 -5.68 -22.27
CA VAL A 13 0.27 -5.79 -21.12
C VAL A 13 1.29 -6.89 -21.33
N LEU A 14 0.86 -8.13 -21.55
CA LEU A 14 1.80 -9.26 -21.57
C LEU A 14 2.71 -9.26 -22.81
N SER A 15 2.22 -8.78 -23.94
CA SER A 15 3.00 -8.62 -25.18
C SER A 15 4.23 -7.71 -24.97
N LEU A 16 4.15 -6.76 -24.04
CA LEU A 16 5.21 -5.79 -23.72
C LEU A 16 6.31 -6.37 -22.82
N LYS A 17 6.14 -7.60 -22.32
CA LYS A 17 7.08 -8.29 -21.40
C LYS A 17 7.49 -7.40 -20.21
N PRO A 18 6.52 -6.93 -19.40
CA PRO A 18 6.78 -5.94 -18.36
C PRO A 18 7.73 -6.46 -17.28
N SER A 19 8.56 -5.55 -16.75
CA SER A 19 9.39 -5.84 -15.57
C SER A 19 8.60 -5.78 -14.26
N ALA A 20 7.48 -5.06 -14.23
CA ALA A 20 6.52 -5.00 -13.14
C ALA A 20 5.16 -4.48 -13.64
N VAL A 21 4.07 -4.73 -12.89
CA VAL A 21 2.73 -4.23 -13.22
C VAL A 21 2.10 -3.52 -12.03
N VAL A 22 1.65 -2.28 -12.23
CA VAL A 22 0.84 -1.52 -11.27
C VAL A 22 -0.63 -1.59 -11.69
N MET A 23 -1.49 -2.03 -10.79
CA MET A 23 -2.91 -2.25 -11.03
C MET A 23 -3.76 -1.28 -10.20
N LEU A 24 -4.62 -0.52 -10.87
CA LEU A 24 -5.72 0.24 -10.27
C LEU A 24 -6.95 0.07 -11.15
N MET A 25 -7.96 -0.63 -10.65
CA MET A 25 -9.13 -1.02 -11.44
C MET A 25 -10.34 -1.33 -10.56
N GLY A 26 -11.55 -1.23 -11.12
CA GLY A 26 -12.80 -1.63 -10.46
C GLY A 26 -13.83 -0.51 -10.26
N THR A 27 -13.43 0.77 -10.24
CA THR A 27 -14.37 1.88 -9.96
C THR A 27 -15.48 2.01 -11.01
N ASN A 28 -15.16 1.81 -12.30
CA ASN A 28 -16.15 1.90 -13.39
C ASN A 28 -17.06 0.67 -13.44
N ASP A 29 -16.62 -0.47 -12.89
CA ASP A 29 -17.43 -1.68 -12.85
C ASP A 29 -18.67 -1.46 -11.95
N LEU A 30 -18.55 -0.65 -10.89
CA LEU A 30 -19.68 -0.26 -10.05
C LEU A 30 -20.70 0.61 -10.81
N GLU A 31 -20.22 1.54 -11.64
CA GLU A 31 -21.10 2.36 -12.48
C GLU A 31 -21.87 1.52 -13.51
N GLU A 32 -21.24 0.46 -14.02
CA GLU A 32 -21.85 -0.53 -14.91
C GLU A 32 -22.72 -1.58 -14.17
N GLY A 33 -22.84 -1.50 -12.84
CA GLY A 33 -23.70 -2.37 -12.05
C GLY A 33 -23.09 -3.72 -11.66
N ALA A 34 -21.78 -3.93 -11.85
CA ALA A 34 -21.11 -5.13 -11.38
C ALA A 34 -21.04 -5.15 -9.85
N THR A 35 -21.12 -6.36 -9.27
CA THR A 35 -20.98 -6.52 -7.82
C THR A 35 -19.49 -6.55 -7.42
N PRO A 36 -19.14 -6.16 -6.18
CA PRO A 36 -17.77 -6.29 -5.67
C PRO A 36 -17.16 -7.68 -5.83
N GLY A 37 -17.98 -8.74 -5.71
CA GLY A 37 -17.54 -10.12 -5.94
C GLY A 37 -17.12 -10.41 -7.38
N VAL A 38 -17.88 -9.92 -8.37
CA VAL A 38 -17.52 -10.05 -9.80
C VAL A 38 -16.21 -9.31 -10.10
N ILE A 39 -16.07 -8.09 -9.56
CA ILE A 39 -14.88 -7.26 -9.73
C ILE A 39 -13.64 -7.97 -9.17
N ALA A 40 -13.73 -8.49 -7.93
CA ALA A 40 -12.65 -9.24 -7.30
C ALA A 40 -12.35 -10.56 -8.02
N GLY A 41 -13.37 -11.24 -8.57
CA GLY A 41 -13.21 -12.43 -9.40
C GLY A 41 -12.36 -12.14 -10.65
N ASN A 42 -12.64 -11.04 -11.35
CA ASN A 42 -11.85 -10.61 -12.50
C ASN A 42 -10.41 -10.29 -12.11
N VAL A 43 -10.20 -9.58 -10.99
CA VAL A 43 -8.83 -9.29 -10.49
C VAL A 43 -8.07 -10.56 -10.15
N LYS A 44 -8.73 -11.56 -9.54
CA LYS A 44 -8.11 -12.88 -9.28
C LYS A 44 -7.63 -13.54 -10.58
N LEU A 45 -8.43 -13.47 -11.64
CA LEU A 45 -8.05 -14.01 -12.96
C LEU A 45 -6.89 -13.23 -13.59
N ILE A 46 -6.91 -11.89 -13.51
CA ILE A 46 -5.81 -11.03 -13.98
C ILE A 46 -4.51 -11.36 -13.24
N VAL A 47 -4.54 -11.44 -11.91
CA VAL A 47 -3.39 -11.81 -11.08
C VAL A 47 -2.85 -13.18 -11.48
N ALA A 48 -3.71 -14.20 -11.59
CA ALA A 48 -3.28 -15.54 -11.99
C ALA A 48 -2.58 -15.53 -13.36
N LYS A 49 -3.07 -14.72 -14.31
CA LYS A 49 -2.51 -14.62 -15.65
C LYS A 49 -1.18 -13.87 -15.68
N LEU A 50 -1.04 -12.78 -14.93
CA LEU A 50 0.23 -12.06 -14.72
C LEU A 50 1.30 -12.98 -14.13
N LYS A 51 0.95 -13.73 -13.08
CA LYS A 51 1.87 -14.68 -12.42
C LYS A 51 2.29 -15.83 -13.32
N LYS A 52 1.36 -16.36 -14.12
CA LYS A 52 1.68 -17.40 -15.12
C LYS A 52 2.63 -16.87 -16.19
N HIS A 53 2.47 -15.62 -16.61
CA HIS A 53 3.34 -15.00 -17.62
C HIS A 53 4.76 -14.80 -17.10
N ASN A 54 4.91 -14.29 -15.88
CA ASN A 54 6.21 -14.15 -15.24
C ASN A 54 6.11 -14.40 -13.72
N PRO A 55 6.59 -15.56 -13.23
CA PRO A 55 6.53 -15.92 -11.80
C PRO A 55 7.38 -15.03 -10.88
N GLN A 56 8.25 -14.17 -11.43
CA GLN A 56 9.15 -13.29 -10.68
C GLN A 56 8.79 -11.80 -10.85
N MET A 57 7.84 -11.47 -11.72
CA MET A 57 7.46 -10.07 -11.99
C MET A 57 6.68 -9.49 -10.80
N PRO A 58 7.14 -8.39 -10.17
CA PRO A 58 6.41 -7.75 -9.10
C PRO A 58 5.05 -7.20 -9.58
N ILE A 59 4.04 -7.35 -8.74
CA ILE A 59 2.70 -6.80 -8.96
C ILE A 59 2.39 -5.82 -7.82
N VAL A 60 2.00 -4.60 -8.18
CA VAL A 60 1.58 -3.57 -7.22
C VAL A 60 0.08 -3.38 -7.37
N LEU A 61 -0.71 -3.78 -6.39
CA LEU A 61 -2.17 -3.62 -6.41
C LEU A 61 -2.57 -2.39 -5.59
N CYS A 62 -3.11 -1.38 -6.25
CA CYS A 62 -3.70 -0.23 -5.58
C CYS A 62 -5.13 -0.57 -5.13
N ASN A 63 -5.47 -0.20 -3.90
CA ASN A 63 -6.87 -0.11 -3.49
C ASN A 63 -7.62 0.84 -4.44
N VAL A 64 -8.85 0.51 -4.78
CA VAL A 64 -9.73 1.38 -5.56
C VAL A 64 -9.87 2.70 -4.81
N PHE A 65 -9.65 3.81 -5.53
CA PHE A 65 -9.83 5.16 -5.00
C PHE A 65 -11.27 5.37 -4.50
N PRO A 66 -11.48 6.24 -3.51
CA PRO A 66 -12.82 6.73 -3.22
C PRO A 66 -13.40 7.49 -4.41
N SER A 67 -14.72 7.57 -4.43
CA SER A 67 -15.48 8.44 -5.34
C SER A 67 -16.66 9.00 -4.56
N SER A 68 -17.84 9.11 -5.16
CA SER A 68 -19.04 9.55 -4.46
C SER A 68 -20.23 8.69 -4.86
N ALA A 69 -21.19 8.53 -3.94
CA ALA A 69 -22.48 7.92 -4.26
C ALA A 69 -23.19 8.66 -5.42
N THR A 70 -22.99 9.98 -5.55
CA THR A 70 -23.50 10.79 -6.67
C THR A 70 -22.93 10.38 -8.03
N LYS A 71 -21.80 9.66 -8.03
CA LYS A 71 -21.16 9.06 -9.21
C LYS A 71 -21.47 7.58 -9.34
N LYS A 72 -22.49 7.05 -8.66
CA LYS A 72 -22.84 5.61 -8.63
C LYS A 72 -21.71 4.72 -8.11
N ARG A 73 -20.85 5.27 -7.25
CA ARG A 73 -19.65 4.62 -6.71
C ARG A 73 -19.62 4.78 -5.19
N PRO A 74 -20.59 4.19 -4.46
CA PRO A 74 -20.74 4.44 -3.04
C PRO A 74 -19.60 3.79 -2.24
N ALA A 75 -19.24 4.44 -1.12
CA ALA A 75 -18.07 4.10 -0.33
C ALA A 75 -18.09 2.67 0.24
N ASP A 76 -19.27 2.15 0.63
CA ASP A 76 -19.44 0.79 1.14
C ASP A 76 -19.03 -0.26 0.10
N LYS A 77 -19.42 -0.07 -1.16
CA LYS A 77 -19.07 -0.99 -2.26
C LYS A 77 -17.60 -0.95 -2.58
N ILE A 78 -16.99 0.25 -2.60
CA ILE A 78 -15.55 0.37 -2.85
C ILE A 78 -14.74 -0.26 -1.71
N LYS A 79 -15.13 -0.03 -0.45
CA LYS A 79 -14.52 -0.70 0.71
C LYS A 79 -14.65 -2.21 0.62
N GLN A 80 -15.80 -2.72 0.17
CA GLN A 80 -16.00 -4.15 -0.05
C GLN A 80 -15.09 -4.70 -1.17
N ILE A 81 -14.92 -3.97 -2.28
CA ILE A 81 -13.96 -4.34 -3.33
C ILE A 81 -12.54 -4.43 -2.74
N ASN A 82 -12.11 -3.39 -2.01
CA ASN A 82 -10.77 -3.34 -1.43
C ASN A 82 -10.54 -4.48 -0.42
N ALA A 83 -11.52 -4.81 0.41
CA ALA A 83 -11.44 -5.96 1.31
C ALA A 83 -11.30 -7.29 0.54
N LEU A 84 -12.03 -7.45 -0.56
CA LEU A 84 -11.93 -8.64 -1.41
C LEU A 84 -10.59 -8.70 -2.15
N TYR A 85 -10.05 -7.56 -2.61
CA TYR A 85 -8.71 -7.49 -3.20
C TYR A 85 -7.66 -7.98 -2.21
N GLN A 86 -7.70 -7.50 -0.96
CA GLN A 86 -6.81 -7.97 0.10
C GLN A 86 -6.95 -9.47 0.33
N ALA A 87 -8.17 -10.01 0.34
CA ALA A 87 -8.40 -11.44 0.50
C ALA A 87 -7.84 -12.27 -0.68
N VAL A 88 -7.92 -11.76 -1.92
CA VAL A 88 -7.40 -12.42 -3.12
C VAL A 88 -5.88 -12.57 -3.09
N VAL A 89 -5.16 -11.58 -2.54
CA VAL A 89 -3.69 -11.51 -2.60
C VAL A 89 -3.00 -11.79 -1.27
N LYS A 90 -3.77 -12.13 -0.22
CA LYS A 90 -3.25 -12.30 1.13
C LYS A 90 -2.13 -13.34 1.17
N GLY A 91 -0.96 -12.93 1.68
CA GLY A 91 0.20 -13.79 1.84
C GLY A 91 0.95 -14.09 0.54
N ASP A 92 0.63 -13.41 -0.56
CA ASP A 92 1.34 -13.55 -1.82
C ASP A 92 2.59 -12.65 -1.84
N PRO A 93 3.82 -13.19 -1.81
CA PRO A 93 5.03 -12.39 -1.74
C PRO A 93 5.32 -11.62 -3.04
N GLN A 94 4.67 -11.97 -4.15
CA GLN A 94 4.85 -11.27 -5.43
C GLN A 94 4.02 -9.98 -5.51
N ILE A 95 3.10 -9.76 -4.56
CA ILE A 95 2.10 -8.70 -4.62
C ILE A 95 2.28 -7.72 -3.46
N THR A 96 2.53 -6.46 -3.78
CA THR A 96 2.50 -5.35 -2.82
C THR A 96 1.17 -4.62 -2.94
N VAL A 97 0.41 -4.52 -1.85
CA VAL A 97 -0.83 -3.74 -1.84
C VAL A 97 -0.56 -2.31 -1.36
N VAL A 98 -1.05 -1.33 -2.13
CA VAL A 98 -0.94 0.09 -1.81
C VAL A 98 -2.30 0.59 -1.34
N ASP A 99 -2.37 1.08 -0.11
CA ASP A 99 -3.60 1.68 0.41
C ASP A 99 -3.81 3.10 -0.13
N THR A 100 -4.25 3.16 -1.38
CA THR A 100 -4.66 4.39 -2.05
C THR A 100 -6.06 4.86 -1.68
N TRP A 101 -6.85 4.05 -0.97
CA TRP A 101 -8.15 4.49 -0.45
C TRP A 101 -7.96 5.54 0.64
N THR A 102 -7.20 5.21 1.68
CA THR A 102 -6.97 6.09 2.85
C THR A 102 -6.27 7.40 2.43
N LEU A 103 -5.47 7.35 1.37
CA LEU A 103 -4.80 8.52 0.81
C LEU A 103 -5.79 9.62 0.38
N PHE A 104 -6.93 9.21 -0.19
CA PHE A 104 -7.85 10.11 -0.89
C PHE A 104 -9.26 10.18 -0.28
N ALA A 105 -9.60 9.29 0.65
CA ALA A 105 -10.92 9.26 1.27
C ALA A 105 -11.03 10.32 2.36
N ASP A 106 -12.11 11.09 2.33
CA ASP A 106 -12.50 11.95 3.43
C ASP A 106 -13.17 11.14 4.57
N GLU A 107 -13.55 11.83 5.64
CA GLU A 107 -14.19 11.23 6.81
C GLU A 107 -15.54 10.55 6.50
N LYS A 108 -16.20 10.97 5.41
CA LYS A 108 -17.47 10.41 4.94
C LYS A 108 -17.28 9.24 3.97
N GLY A 109 -16.04 8.98 3.55
CA GLY A 109 -15.70 7.97 2.56
C GLY A 109 -15.82 8.44 1.12
N ASP A 110 -16.02 9.73 0.90
CA ASP A 110 -16.02 10.34 -0.44
C ASP A 110 -14.60 10.75 -0.85
N ALA A 111 -14.38 10.97 -2.14
CA ALA A 111 -13.12 11.51 -2.63
C ALA A 111 -12.93 12.97 -2.14
N LYS A 112 -11.76 13.28 -1.59
CA LYS A 112 -11.41 14.64 -1.17
C LYS A 112 -11.47 15.61 -2.36
N LYS A 113 -12.42 16.55 -2.32
CA LYS A 113 -12.63 17.55 -3.38
C LYS A 113 -11.37 18.33 -3.82
N PRO A 114 -10.47 18.74 -2.90
CA PRO A 114 -9.25 19.46 -3.30
C PRO A 114 -8.35 18.67 -4.26
N GLU A 115 -8.34 17.34 -4.17
CA GLU A 115 -7.60 16.47 -5.09
C GLU A 115 -8.48 15.87 -6.19
N PHE A 116 -9.80 15.76 -5.99
CA PHE A 116 -10.77 15.18 -6.92
C PHE A 116 -11.89 16.19 -7.20
N PRO A 117 -11.68 17.19 -8.09
CA PRO A 117 -12.62 18.28 -8.29
C PRO A 117 -14.01 17.82 -8.76
N ASP A 118 -14.08 16.68 -9.45
CA ASP A 118 -15.33 16.07 -9.90
C ASP A 118 -15.75 14.85 -9.06
N LEU A 119 -15.09 14.58 -7.93
CA LEU A 119 -15.27 13.41 -7.07
C LEU A 119 -14.96 12.06 -7.74
N LEU A 120 -14.15 12.04 -8.82
CA LEU A 120 -13.80 10.82 -9.53
C LEU A 120 -12.35 10.81 -10.05
N HIS A 121 -11.92 11.87 -10.71
CA HIS A 121 -10.60 11.97 -11.32
C HIS A 121 -9.67 12.83 -10.45
N PRO A 122 -8.45 12.37 -10.15
CA PRO A 122 -7.48 13.19 -9.45
C PRO A 122 -7.00 14.33 -10.35
N ASN A 123 -6.77 15.50 -9.77
CA ASN A 123 -6.05 16.60 -10.40
C ASN A 123 -4.52 16.42 -10.25
N ALA A 124 -3.74 17.43 -10.67
CA ALA A 124 -2.29 17.39 -10.57
C ALA A 124 -1.77 17.12 -9.14
N ALA A 125 -2.41 17.68 -8.11
CA ALA A 125 -2.05 17.43 -6.72
C ALA A 125 -2.36 15.98 -6.30
N GLY A 126 -3.51 15.45 -6.71
CA GLY A 126 -3.89 14.05 -6.51
C GLY A 126 -2.90 13.08 -7.17
N TYR A 127 -2.54 13.32 -8.44
CA TYR A 127 -1.53 12.53 -9.15
C TYR A 127 -0.15 12.62 -8.51
N ARG A 128 0.28 13.81 -8.07
CA ARG A 128 1.55 13.97 -7.33
C ARG A 128 1.55 13.14 -6.05
N LYS A 129 0.44 13.15 -5.31
CA LYS A 129 0.29 12.37 -4.08
C LYS A 129 0.33 10.86 -4.36
N TRP A 130 -0.35 10.38 -5.40
CA TRP A 130 -0.30 8.97 -5.80
C TRP A 130 1.10 8.55 -6.23
N ARG A 131 1.80 9.37 -7.03
CA ARG A 131 3.20 9.15 -7.42
C ARG A 131 4.10 8.99 -6.20
N LEU A 132 3.98 9.88 -5.21
CA LEU A 132 4.78 9.82 -3.98
C LEU A 132 4.51 8.55 -3.16
N ALA A 133 3.30 7.99 -3.22
CA ALA A 133 2.98 6.71 -2.59
C ALA A 133 3.60 5.50 -3.33
N LEU A 134 3.81 5.60 -4.65
CA LEU A 134 4.40 4.52 -5.45
C LEU A 134 5.93 4.53 -5.47
N LEU A 135 6.57 5.69 -5.35
CA LEU A 135 8.03 5.80 -5.45
C LEU A 135 8.82 4.90 -4.47
N PRO A 136 8.48 4.82 -3.17
CA PRO A 136 9.17 3.93 -2.26
C PRO A 136 9.06 2.45 -2.66
N ILE A 137 7.92 2.06 -3.27
CA ILE A 137 7.72 0.70 -3.75
C ILE A 137 8.60 0.45 -4.97
N PHE A 138 8.65 1.39 -5.92
CA PHE A 138 9.52 1.29 -7.08
C PHE A 138 11.00 1.23 -6.67
N ALA A 139 11.40 1.96 -5.64
CA ALA A 139 12.74 1.89 -5.09
C ALA A 139 13.06 0.49 -4.52
N THR A 140 12.17 -0.07 -3.70
CA THR A 140 12.30 -1.44 -3.17
C THR A 140 12.39 -2.47 -4.29
N LEU A 141 11.61 -2.30 -5.35
CA LEU A 141 11.60 -3.16 -6.53
C LEU A 141 12.74 -2.88 -7.52
N LYS A 142 13.62 -1.90 -7.23
CA LYS A 142 14.73 -1.46 -8.10
C LYS A 142 14.28 -1.00 -9.50
N LEU A 143 13.09 -0.40 -9.59
CA LEU A 143 12.48 0.14 -10.81
C LEU A 143 12.75 1.64 -11.02
N THR A 144 13.27 2.32 -10.00
CA THR A 144 13.71 3.72 -10.07
C THR A 144 15.07 3.83 -9.41
N GLU A 145 15.86 4.81 -9.84
CA GLU A 145 17.06 5.16 -9.11
C GLU A 145 16.68 5.62 -7.70
N THR A 146 17.28 4.98 -6.70
CA THR A 146 17.27 5.43 -5.32
C THR A 146 18.30 6.55 -5.19
N ALA A 147 17.88 7.78 -5.50
CA ALA A 147 18.62 8.93 -4.98
C ALA A 147 18.50 8.92 -3.45
N ALA A 148 19.56 9.33 -2.76
CA ALA A 148 19.47 9.60 -1.33
C ALA A 148 18.38 10.65 -1.11
N ASP A 149 17.54 10.44 -0.10
CA ASP A 149 16.54 11.43 0.31
C ASP A 149 17.25 12.76 0.61
N ASP A 150 16.70 13.88 0.11
CA ASP A 150 17.22 15.23 0.37
C ASP A 150 16.75 15.78 1.73
N PHE A 151 16.07 14.94 2.53
CA PHE A 151 15.69 15.20 3.90
C PHE A 151 16.86 15.75 4.71
N LYS A 152 16.74 17.03 5.07
CA LYS A 152 17.67 17.71 5.96
C LYS A 152 17.26 17.41 7.39
N LEU A 153 18.09 16.62 8.07
CA LEU A 153 17.97 16.40 9.51
C LEU A 153 18.11 17.73 10.25
N GLU A 154 17.29 17.91 11.28
CA GLU A 154 17.45 18.99 12.23
C GLU A 154 18.80 18.87 12.97
N GLU A 155 19.31 20.00 13.47
CA GLU A 155 20.54 20.01 14.25
C GLU A 155 20.42 19.09 15.48
N GLY A 156 21.43 18.22 15.67
CA GLY A 156 21.42 17.21 16.74
C GLY A 156 20.82 15.85 16.36
N TYR A 157 20.22 15.72 15.16
CA TYR A 157 19.69 14.44 14.68
C TYR A 157 20.63 13.75 13.68
N ARG A 158 20.66 12.42 13.72
CA ARG A 158 21.42 11.57 12.79
C ARG A 158 20.50 10.52 12.19
N SER A 159 20.47 10.42 10.85
CA SER A 159 19.75 9.32 10.19
C SER A 159 20.43 8.00 10.55
N LEU A 160 19.63 7.05 11.04
CA LEU A 160 20.03 5.65 11.19
C LEU A 160 19.82 4.89 9.88
N PHE A 161 19.00 5.40 8.95
CA PHE A 161 18.84 4.79 7.64
C PHE A 161 19.90 5.34 6.68
N ASN A 162 20.80 4.46 6.22
CA ASN A 162 21.87 4.78 5.28
C ASN A 162 21.57 4.31 3.84
N GLY A 163 20.37 3.77 3.59
CA GLY A 163 19.95 3.25 2.29
C GLY A 163 20.58 1.91 1.89
N ARG A 164 21.40 1.29 2.75
CA ARG A 164 22.14 0.06 2.44
C ARG A 164 21.83 -1.09 3.40
N ASP A 165 21.80 -0.80 4.69
CA ASP A 165 21.60 -1.79 5.75
C ASP A 165 20.96 -1.15 6.99
N LEU A 166 20.80 -1.96 8.04
CA LEU A 166 20.26 -1.56 9.33
C LEU A 166 21.34 -1.05 10.29
N THR A 167 22.46 -0.53 9.78
CA THR A 167 23.51 0.04 10.64
C THR A 167 23.01 1.22 11.46
N GLY A 168 23.28 1.19 12.76
CA GLY A 168 22.75 2.14 13.74
C GLY A 168 21.35 1.80 14.24
N TRP A 169 20.64 0.84 13.62
CA TRP A 169 19.38 0.33 14.15
C TRP A 169 19.62 -0.76 15.19
N GLY A 170 18.67 -0.89 16.11
CA GLY A 170 18.76 -1.88 17.15
C GLY A 170 17.67 -1.76 18.20
N TYR A 171 17.55 -2.78 19.02
CA TYR A 171 16.74 -2.71 20.24
C TYR A 171 17.55 -2.06 21.35
N ARG A 172 16.96 -1.03 21.98
CA ARG A 172 17.52 -0.40 23.18
C ARG A 172 16.94 -1.06 24.44
N PRO A 173 17.71 -1.18 25.53
CA PRO A 173 17.19 -1.69 26.79
C PRO A 173 15.97 -0.91 27.25
N THR A 174 14.93 -1.63 27.70
CA THR A 174 13.74 -1.00 28.27
C THR A 174 14.10 -0.39 29.62
N THR A 175 13.89 0.92 29.77
CA THR A 175 14.21 1.61 31.03
C THR A 175 13.18 1.29 32.12
N GLU A 176 13.54 1.51 33.38
CA GLU A 176 12.59 1.36 34.51
C GLU A 176 11.36 2.26 34.36
N GLN A 177 11.53 3.46 33.83
CA GLN A 177 10.41 4.37 33.55
C GLN A 177 9.43 3.76 32.54
N MET A 178 9.95 3.13 31.47
CA MET A 178 9.12 2.44 30.48
C MET A 178 8.43 1.21 31.09
N LEU A 179 9.10 0.46 31.97
CA LEU A 179 8.48 -0.66 32.69
C LEU A 179 7.33 -0.20 33.58
N LYS A 180 7.50 0.92 34.32
CA LYS A 180 6.44 1.52 35.14
C LYS A 180 5.27 2.01 34.27
N ALA A 181 5.56 2.68 33.16
CA ALA A 181 4.53 3.14 32.22
C ALA A 181 3.73 1.97 31.63
N ARG A 182 4.42 0.91 31.20
CA ARG A 182 3.81 -0.34 30.73
C ARG A 182 2.89 -0.97 31.78
N ALA A 183 3.36 -1.11 33.02
CA ALA A 183 2.55 -1.68 34.10
C ALA A 183 1.29 -0.85 34.39
N ASN A 184 1.41 0.47 34.35
CA ASN A 184 0.26 1.37 34.50
C ASN A 184 -0.74 1.25 33.35
N TRP A 185 -0.26 1.05 32.12
CA TRP A 185 -1.12 0.87 30.96
C TRP A 185 -1.92 -0.43 31.03
N HIS A 186 -1.27 -1.58 31.25
CA HIS A 186 -1.97 -2.87 31.38
C HIS A 186 -2.93 -2.92 32.58
N ARG A 187 -2.66 -2.15 33.64
CA ARG A 187 -3.58 -2.01 34.77
C ARG A 187 -4.84 -1.23 34.43
N ARG A 188 -4.75 -0.25 33.52
CA ARG A 188 -5.89 0.57 33.06
C ARG A 188 -6.66 -0.10 31.93
N ASP A 189 -5.97 -0.86 31.08
CA ASP A 189 -6.54 -1.58 29.96
C ASP A 189 -6.03 -3.04 29.98
N PRO A 190 -6.83 -3.97 30.52
CA PRO A 190 -6.50 -5.39 30.54
C PRO A 190 -6.31 -6.01 29.14
N ASN A 191 -6.82 -5.38 28.08
CA ASN A 191 -6.71 -5.83 26.69
C ASN A 191 -5.55 -5.13 25.94
N ALA A 192 -4.74 -4.33 26.62
CA ALA A 192 -3.59 -3.66 26.00
C ALA A 192 -2.64 -4.70 25.35
N PRO A 193 -2.16 -4.44 24.12
CA PRO A 193 -1.28 -5.38 23.43
C PRO A 193 0.06 -5.55 24.16
N PRO A 194 0.75 -6.69 23.94
CA PRO A 194 2.01 -6.96 24.60
C PRO A 194 3.08 -5.93 24.21
N TRP A 195 3.63 -5.23 25.20
CA TRP A 195 4.80 -4.37 25.03
C TRP A 195 6.09 -5.19 25.24
N PRO A 196 6.96 -5.34 24.22
CA PRO A 196 8.19 -6.12 24.33
C PRO A 196 9.21 -5.49 25.29
N VAL A 197 9.77 -6.30 26.20
CA VAL A 197 10.84 -5.88 27.11
C VAL A 197 12.19 -6.34 26.57
N VAL A 198 13.05 -5.37 26.32
CA VAL A 198 14.42 -5.58 25.85
C VAL A 198 15.34 -5.51 27.05
N LYS A 199 15.92 -6.65 27.45
CA LYS A 199 16.84 -6.72 28.60
C LYS A 199 18.24 -6.22 28.28
N LYS A 200 18.70 -6.43 27.04
CA LYS A 200 20.04 -6.04 26.57
C LYS A 200 19.92 -5.38 25.20
N ALA A 201 20.81 -4.43 24.91
CA ALA A 201 20.87 -3.81 23.61
C ALA A 201 21.17 -4.86 22.53
N VAL A 202 20.53 -4.74 21.37
CA VAL A 202 20.78 -5.59 20.20
C VAL A 202 21.04 -4.67 19.01
N ALA A 203 22.22 -4.75 18.40
CA ALA A 203 22.55 -3.99 17.20
C ALA A 203 22.20 -4.79 15.94
N PHE A 204 21.77 -4.09 14.89
CA PHE A 204 21.44 -4.66 13.59
C PHE A 204 22.45 -4.30 12.50
N ASP A 205 23.66 -3.89 12.89
CA ASP A 205 24.69 -3.44 11.97
C ASP A 205 25.01 -4.50 10.89
N GLY A 206 25.12 -4.04 9.65
CA GLY A 206 25.36 -4.89 8.48
C GLY A 206 24.21 -5.81 8.05
N LYS A 207 23.06 -5.81 8.75
CA LYS A 207 21.89 -6.60 8.32
C LYS A 207 21.14 -5.87 7.20
N THR A 208 20.89 -6.55 6.10
CA THR A 208 20.03 -6.07 5.01
C THR A 208 18.59 -6.57 5.21
N VAL A 209 17.61 -5.79 4.74
CA VAL A 209 16.23 -6.28 4.64
C VAL A 209 16.19 -7.29 3.49
N THR A 210 16.06 -8.57 3.82
CA THR A 210 15.75 -9.65 2.85
C THR A 210 14.28 -9.65 2.51
#